data_AF-A0AAV3M1L0-F1
#
_entry.id   AF-A0AAV3M1L0-F1
#
_cell.length_a   1.000
_cell.length_b   1.000
_cell.length_c   1.000
_cell.angle_alpha   90.00
_cell.angle_beta   90.00
_cell.angle_gamma   90.00
#
_symmetry.space_group_name_H-M   'P 1'
#
loop_
_entity.id
_entity.type
_entity.pdbx_description
1 polymer ?
#
loop_
_entity_poly.entity_id
_entity_poly.type
_entity_poly.pdbx_seq_one_letter_code
_entity_poly.pdbx_strand_id
1 'polypeptide(L)' 'MNEQCSTETTMKKRWIPISEFCEKYGISLSTARYWKSQGKLKIKPKKKANERVYVDLVAYHKEWFE' A
#
# COMPACT_ATOMS: atom_id res chain seq x y z
N MET A 1 20.10 -19.09 7.60
CA MET A 1 18.84 -18.58 7.01
C MET A 1 18.39 -17.47 7.92
N ASN A 2 18.37 -16.21 7.44
CA ASN A 2 18.11 -15.05 8.29
C ASN A 2 16.63 -14.99 8.66
N GLU A 3 16.31 -15.54 9.82
CA GLU A 3 15.04 -15.38 10.51
C GLU A 3 15.02 -13.99 11.15
N GLN A 4 14.38 -13.03 10.50
CA GLN A 4 14.02 -11.77 11.17
C GLN A 4 12.72 -11.98 11.93
N CYS A 5 12.88 -12.40 13.18
CA CYS A 5 11.93 -12.10 14.24
C CYS A 5 11.84 -10.58 14.39
N SER A 6 10.65 -10.02 14.24
CA SER A 6 10.35 -8.67 14.72
C SER A 6 8.93 -8.68 15.25
N THR A 7 8.83 -8.98 16.53
CA THR A 7 7.71 -8.61 17.40
C THR A 7 7.64 -7.08 17.48
N GLU A 8 7.19 -6.43 16.40
CA GLU A 8 6.69 -5.06 16.46
C GLU A 8 5.17 -5.16 16.60
N THR A 9 4.69 -4.81 17.79
CA THR A 9 3.33 -4.31 18.04
C THR A 9 2.74 -3.75 16.76
N THR A 10 1.64 -4.34 16.28
CA THR A 10 0.96 -4.07 15.00
C THR A 10 0.43 -2.63 14.93
N MET A 11 1.30 -1.63 14.98
CA MET A 11 1.02 -0.29 14.49
C MET A 11 0.77 -0.48 13.00
N LYS A 12 -0.50 -0.51 12.60
CA LYS A 12 -0.91 -0.59 11.19
C LYS A 12 -0.10 0.44 10.42
N LYS A 13 0.93 0.00 9.69
CA LYS A 13 1.77 0.87 8.86
C LYS A 13 0.83 1.52 7.86
N ARG A 14 0.52 2.80 8.06
CA ARG A 14 -0.40 3.57 7.20
C ARG A 14 0.06 3.52 5.75
N TRP A 15 1.38 3.57 5.54
CA TRP A 15 2.00 3.55 4.23
C TRP A 15 2.68 2.21 3.98
N ILE A 16 2.21 1.46 2.99
CA ILE A 16 2.89 0.24 2.53
C ILE A 16 3.28 0.36 1.05
N PRO A 17 4.37 -0.26 0.59
CA PRO A 17 4.70 -0.32 -0.82
C PRO A 17 3.55 -0.91 -1.65
N ILE A 18 3.32 -0.40 -2.87
CA ILE A 18 2.29 -0.94 -3.76
C ILE A 18 2.49 -2.43 -4.06
N SER A 19 3.75 -2.91 -4.07
CA SER A 19 4.06 -4.34 -4.25
C SER A 19 3.50 -5.17 -3.09
N GLU A 20 3.80 -4.76 -1.85
CA GLU A 20 3.31 -5.41 -0.64
C GLU A 20 1.79 -5.34 -0.52
N PHE A 21 1.19 -4.23 -0.97
CA PHE A 21 -0.26 -4.10 -1.07
C PHE A 21 -0.85 -5.13 -2.05
N CYS A 22 -0.26 -5.26 -3.23
CA CYS A 22 -0.72 -6.24 -4.22
C CYS A 22 -0.64 -7.67 -3.68
N GLU A 23 0.47 -8.03 -3.03
CA GLU A 23 0.68 -9.35 -2.43
C GLU A 23 -0.30 -9.63 -1.29
N LYS A 24 -0.49 -8.67 -0.38
CA LYS A 24 -1.33 -8.83 0.82
C LYS A 24 -2.83 -8.97 0.51
N TYR A 25 -3.32 -8.26 -0.49
CA TYR A 25 -4.74 -8.25 -0.84
C TYR A 25 -5.06 -9.09 -2.09
N GLY A 26 -4.07 -9.76 -2.67
CA GLY A 26 -4.24 -10.55 -3.90
C GLY A 26 -4.63 -9.70 -5.12
N ILE A 27 -4.24 -8.44 -5.15
CA ILE A 27 -4.60 -7.48 -6.21
C ILE A 27 -3.48 -7.42 -7.23
N SER A 28 -3.81 -7.45 -8.52
CA SER A 28 -2.80 -7.28 -9.57
C SER A 28 -2.25 -5.84 -9.57
N LEU A 29 -0.98 -5.67 -9.93
CA LEU A 29 -0.37 -4.34 -10.02
C LEU A 29 -1.10 -3.44 -11.03
N SER A 30 -1.63 -4.03 -12.11
CA SER A 30 -2.46 -3.33 -13.10
C SER A 30 -3.74 -2.77 -12.49
N THR A 31 -4.44 -3.58 -11.69
CA THR A 31 -5.64 -3.17 -10.94
C THR A 31 -5.33 -2.05 -9.96
N ALA A 32 -4.25 -2.18 -9.18
CA ALA A 32 -3.85 -1.14 -8.24
C ALA A 32 -3.50 0.19 -8.94
N ARG A 33 -2.84 0.14 -10.09
CA ARG A 33 -2.57 1.33 -10.93
C ARG A 33 -3.85 1.95 -11.50
N TYR A 34 -4.80 1.13 -11.93
CA TYR A 34 -6.10 1.59 -12.40
C TYR A 34 -6.85 2.33 -11.28
N TRP A 35 -6.95 1.75 -10.07
CA TRP A 35 -7.59 2.41 -8.93
C TRP A 35 -6.92 3.71 -8.51
N LYS A 36 -5.59 3.77 -8.59
CA LYS A 36 -4.83 5.02 -8.41
C LYS A 36 -5.24 6.06 -9.45
N SER A 37 -5.31 5.67 -10.72
CA SER A 37 -5.71 6.58 -11.81
C SER A 37 -7.14 7.08 -11.66
N GLN A 38 -8.03 6.26 -11.11
CA GLN A 38 -9.42 6.63 -10.81
C GLN A 38 -9.56 7.42 -9.49
N GLY A 39 -8.46 7.70 -8.78
CA GLY A 39 -8.49 8.45 -7.52
C GLY A 39 -9.05 7.69 -6.31
N LYS A 40 -9.43 6.41 -6.49
CA LYS A 40 -9.91 5.50 -5.44
C LYS A 40 -8.77 5.12 -4.50
N LEU A 41 -7.61 4.75 -5.07
CA LEU A 41 -6.45 4.35 -4.27
C LEU A 41 -5.57 5.57 -3.95
N LYS A 42 -5.60 6.00 -2.68
CA LYS A 42 -4.75 7.10 -2.20
C LYS A 42 -3.31 6.60 -2.06
N ILE A 43 -2.37 7.37 -2.60
CA ILE A 43 -0.94 7.09 -2.52
C ILE A 43 -0.20 8.21 -1.83
N LYS A 44 0.96 7.89 -1.26
CA LYS A 44 1.87 8.89 -0.70
C LYS A 44 2.31 9.85 -1.81
N PRO A 45 2.28 11.18 -1.58
CA PRO A 45 2.77 12.13 -2.56
C PRO A 45 4.25 11.84 -2.85
N LYS A 46 4.59 11.76 -4.13
CA LYS A 46 5.95 11.52 -4.60
C LYS A 46 6.63 12.85 -4.85
N LYS A 47 7.87 13.00 -4.39
CA LYS A 47 8.70 14.18 -4.72
C LYS A 47 9.46 13.99 -6.04
N LYS A 48 9.75 12.74 -6.41
CA LYS A 48 10.47 12.38 -7.64
C LYS A 48 9.69 11.34 -8.44
N ALA A 49 9.79 11.39 -9.78
CA ALA A 49 9.10 10.45 -10.67
C ALA A 49 9.46 8.97 -10.39
N ASN A 50 10.73 8.69 -10.09
CA ASN A 50 11.25 7.34 -9.83
C ASN A 50 11.13 6.87 -8.37
N GLU A 51 10.48 7.65 -7.50
CA GLU A 51 10.29 7.25 -6.10
C GLU A 51 9.39 6.01 -5.99
N ARG A 52 9.59 5.17 -4.96
CA ARG A 52 8.73 4.01 -4.71
C ARG A 52 7.30 4.49 -4.38
N VAL A 53 6.30 3.79 -4.92
CA VAL A 53 4.90 4.12 -4.66
C VAL A 53 4.47 3.44 -3.36
N TYR A 54 3.93 4.24 -2.44
CA TYR A 54 3.33 3.76 -1.20
C TYR A 54 1.83 4.03 -1.22
N VAL A 55 1.04 3.05 -0.81
CA VAL A 55 -0.42 3.09 -0.69
C VAL A 55 -0.80 3.48 0.73
N ASP A 56 -1.80 4.35 0.88
CA ASP A 56 -2.41 4.67 2.18
C ASP A 56 -3.42 3.58 2.57
N LEU A 57 -3.02 2.65 3.43
CA LEU A 57 -3.90 1.60 3.94
C LEU A 57 -5.04 2.14 4.78
N VAL A 58 -4.83 3.24 5.51
CA VAL A 58 -5.90 3.79 6.37
C VAL A 58 -7.01 4.35 5.48
N ALA A 59 -6.64 5.10 4.45
CA ALA A 59 -7.61 5.59 3.47
C ALA A 59 -8.27 4.44 2.69
N TYR A 60 -7.51 3.41 2.29
CA TYR A 60 -8.07 2.23 1.64
C TYR A 60 -9.06 1.49 2.54
N HIS A 61 -8.72 1.26 3.80
CA HIS A 61 -9.65 0.59 4.72
C HIS A 61 -10.93 1.42 4.94
N LYS A 62 -10.78 2.74 5.08
CA LYS A 62 -11.90 3.64 5.24
C LYS A 62 -12.83 3.69 4.01
N GLU A 63 -12.29 3.66 2.80
CA GLU A 63 -13.10 3.79 1.59
C GLU A 63 -13.76 2.47 1.16
N TRP A 64 -13.24 1.31 1.58
CA TRP A 64 -13.74 -0.01 1.15
C TRP A 64 -14.44 -0.84 2.23
N PHE A 65 -14.22 -0.56 3.52
CA PHE A 65 -14.74 -1.37 4.62
C PHE A 65 -15.59 -0.59 5.62
N GLU A 66 -15.69 0.73 5.47
CA GLU A 66 -16.56 1.63 6.24
C GLU A 66 -17.62 2.21 5.29
#